data_AF-A0A3D4GVI4-F1
#
_entry.id   AF-A0A3D4GVI4-F1
#
_cell.length_a   1.000
_cell.length_b   1.000
_cell.length_c   1.000
_cell.angle_alpha   90.00
_cell.angle_beta   90.00
_cell.angle_gamma   90.00
#
_symmetry.space_group_name_H-M   'P 1'
#
loop_
_entity.id
_entity.type
_entity.pdbx_description
1 polymer ?
#
loop_
_entity_poly.entity_id
_entity_poly.type
_entity_poly.pdbx_seq_one_letter_code
_entity_poly.pdbx_strand_id
1 'polypeptide(L)' 'MCLIFKPGGIQDKYDGGYLPIVVRDATTGSENTDMIEDLRITNAFIDQIEMLWGYSETSAKFLD' A
#
# COMPACT_ATOMS: atom_id res chain seq x y z
N MET A 1 4.28 -6.60 -4.51
CA MET A 1 5.12 -6.14 -3.38
C MET A 1 6.44 -5.51 -3.82
N CYS A 2 6.46 -4.86 -4.98
CA CYS A 2 7.65 -4.41 -5.67
C CYS A 2 7.91 -2.90 -5.50
N LEU A 3 7.14 -2.19 -4.68
CA LEU A 3 7.17 -0.72 -4.58
C LEU A 3 7.44 -0.20 -3.14
N ILE A 4 7.64 -1.07 -2.15
CA ILE A 4 7.91 -0.63 -0.77
C ILE A 4 9.39 -0.29 -0.60
N PHE A 5 10.27 -1.26 -0.85
CA PHE A 5 11.71 -1.19 -0.56
C PHE A 5 12.58 -0.89 -1.78
N LYS A 6 12.17 0.08 -2.60
CA LYS A 6 12.92 0.44 -3.82
C LYS A 6 13.10 1.95 -3.92
N PRO A 7 14.12 2.43 -4.65
CA PRO A 7 14.21 3.85 -5.01
C PRO A 7 12.91 4.32 -5.65
N GLY A 8 12.38 5.45 -5.18
CA GLY A 8 11.08 6.00 -5.58
C GLY A 8 9.85 5.30 -4.98
N GLY A 9 10.05 4.23 -4.19
CA GLY A 9 9.00 3.49 -3.51
C GLY A 9 8.50 4.16 -2.22
N ILE A 10 7.62 3.47 -1.49
CA ILE A 10 6.94 4.04 -0.31
C ILE A 10 7.93 4.49 0.76
N GLN A 11 8.86 3.62 1.15
CA GLN A 11 9.83 3.96 2.20
C GLN A 11 10.75 5.11 1.75
N ASP A 12 11.27 5.05 0.53
CA ASP A 12 12.15 6.09 -0.03
C ASP A 12 11.46 7.47 -0.10
N LYS A 13 10.16 7.50 -0.43
CA LYS A 13 9.37 8.74 -0.41
C LYS A 13 9.09 9.24 1.00
N TYR A 14 8.78 8.35 1.94
CA TYR A 14 8.63 8.72 3.34
C TYR A 14 9.92 9.32 3.91
N ASP A 15 11.06 8.66 3.68
CA ASP A 15 12.38 9.12 4.12
C ASP A 15 12.74 10.48 3.47
N GLY A 16 12.22 10.76 2.28
CA GLY A 16 12.29 12.05 1.60
C GLY A 16 11.34 13.14 2.13
N GLY A 17 10.56 12.87 3.17
CA GLY A 17 9.65 13.83 3.82
C GLY A 17 8.23 13.89 3.22
N TYR A 18 7.88 12.98 2.32
CA TYR A 18 6.51 12.86 1.82
C TYR A 18 5.64 12.06 2.79
N LEU A 19 4.33 12.22 2.71
CA LEU A 19 3.35 11.36 3.38
C LEU A 19 2.67 10.46 2.34
N PRO A 20 3.15 9.22 2.15
CA PRO A 20 2.52 8.24 1.28
C PRO A 20 1.04 7.99 1.60
N ILE A 21 0.23 7.93 0.54
CA ILE A 21 -1.15 7.45 0.56
C ILE A 21 -1.23 6.23 -0.35
N VAL A 22 -1.68 5.09 0.18
CA VAL A 22 -1.86 3.87 -0.61
C VAL A 22 -3.33 3.66 -0.94
N VAL A 23 -3.62 3.49 -2.23
CA VAL A 23 -4.97 3.17 -2.70
C VAL A 23 -5.15 1.64 -2.65
N ARG A 24 -5.82 1.14 -1.60
CA ARG A 24 -5.78 -0.28 -1.22
C ARG A 24 -6.50 -1.22 -2.18
N ASP A 25 -7.59 -0.76 -2.78
CA ASP A 25 -8.37 -1.49 -3.79
C ASP A 25 -7.74 -1.40 -5.20
N ALA A 26 -6.68 -0.61 -5.36
CA ALA A 26 -5.87 -0.53 -6.57
C ALA A 26 -4.46 -1.12 -6.40
N THR A 27 -4.20 -1.82 -5.29
CA THR A 27 -2.88 -2.37 -4.96
C THR A 27 -3.00 -3.87 -4.71
N THR A 28 -2.04 -4.66 -5.22
CA THR A 28 -1.98 -6.10 -4.92
C THR A 28 -0.55 -6.62 -4.74
N GLY A 29 -0.41 -7.59 -3.85
CA GLY A 29 0.76 -8.42 -3.65
C GLY A 29 0.91 -9.46 -4.76
N SER A 30 2.02 -10.19 -4.74
CA SER A 30 2.09 -11.41 -5.54
C SER A 30 1.49 -12.51 -4.68
N GLU A 31 0.26 -12.90 -5.00
CA GLU A 31 -0.51 -13.89 -4.26
C GLU A 31 -1.51 -14.58 -5.19
N ASN A 32 -1.84 -15.83 -4.89
CA ASN A 32 -2.78 -16.63 -5.67
C ASN A 32 -4.15 -16.61 -4.98
N THR A 33 -4.95 -15.58 -5.23
CA THR A 33 -6.36 -15.55 -4.85
C THR A 33 -7.12 -14.57 -5.75
N ASP A 34 -8.39 -14.89 -6.00
CA ASP A 34 -9.29 -14.11 -6.84
C ASP A 34 -10.19 -13.17 -6.03
N MET A 35 -10.18 -13.29 -4.70
CA MET A 35 -11.02 -12.49 -3.78
C MET A 35 -10.17 -11.50 -2.98
N ILE A 36 -10.59 -10.23 -2.91
CA ILE A 36 -9.88 -9.16 -2.18
C ILE A 36 -9.74 -9.48 -0.69
N GLU A 37 -10.78 -10.07 -0.09
CA GLU A 37 -10.83 -10.47 1.32
C GLU A 37 -9.74 -11.48 1.68
N ASP A 38 -9.34 -12.28 0.69
CA ASP A 38 -8.33 -13.32 0.81
C ASP A 38 -6.91 -12.84 0.49
N LEU A 39 -6.72 -11.56 0.13
CA LEU A 39 -5.42 -10.96 -0.16
C LEU A 39 -4.60 -10.73 1.12
N ARG A 40 -4.27 -11.81 1.83
CA ARG A 40 -3.58 -11.76 3.13
C ARG A 40 -2.24 -11.06 3.05
N ILE A 41 -1.50 -11.22 1.95
CA ILE A 41 -0.20 -10.58 1.79
C ILE A 41 -0.41 -9.08 1.59
N THR A 42 -1.29 -8.69 0.66
CA THR A 42 -1.63 -7.27 0.45
C THR A 42 -2.07 -6.60 1.74
N ASN A 43 -2.98 -7.22 2.49
CA ASN A 43 -3.49 -6.66 3.75
C ASN A 43 -2.38 -6.47 4.79
N ALA A 44 -1.52 -7.48 5.01
CA ALA A 44 -0.40 -7.36 5.95
C ALA A 44 0.56 -6.22 5.58
N PHE A 45 0.80 -5.98 4.29
CA PHE A 45 1.65 -4.88 3.85
C PHE A 45 0.97 -3.51 3.96
N ILE A 46 -0.33 -3.43 3.69
CA ILE A 46 -1.10 -2.21 3.94
C ILE A 46 -0.99 -1.85 5.43
N ASP A 47 -1.27 -2.79 6.33
CA ASP A 47 -1.15 -2.58 7.77
C ASP A 47 0.25 -2.07 8.14
N GLN A 48 1.30 -2.67 7.58
CA GLN A 48 2.68 -2.22 7.80
C GLN A 48 2.91 -0.78 7.32
N ILE A 49 2.38 -0.40 6.16
CA ILE A 49 2.49 0.96 5.63
C ILE A 49 1.78 1.95 6.56
N GLU A 50 0.58 1.61 7.02
CA GLU A 50 -0.20 2.45 7.94
C GLU A 50 0.50 2.65 9.29
N MET A 51 1.25 1.64 9.76
CA MET A 51 1.99 1.73 11.02
C MET A 51 3.28 2.56 10.92
N LEU A 52 3.93 2.59 9.75
CA LEU A 52 5.31 3.06 9.64
C LEU A 52 5.49 4.29 8.76
N TRP A 53 4.76 4.37 7.64
CA TRP A 53 5.13 5.25 6.54
C TRP A 53 3.98 6.08 5.97
N GLY A 54 2.72 5.81 6.29
CA GLY A 54 1.62 6.51 5.66
C GLY A 54 0.26 6.07 6.15
N TYR A 55 -0.74 6.19 5.28
CA TYR A 55 -2.09 5.66 5.51
C TYR A 55 -2.67 5.09 4.21
N SER A 56 -3.75 4.31 4.32
CA SER A 56 -4.47 3.79 3.15
C SER A 56 -5.87 4.38 3.01
N GLU A 57 -6.35 4.40 1.76
CA GLU A 57 -7.69 4.86 1.36
C GLU A 57 -8.23 3.93 0.26
N THR A 58 -9.55 3.92 0.05
CA THR A 58 -10.14 3.32 -1.16
C THR A 58 -10.06 4.28 -2.33
N SER A 59 -10.07 3.78 -3.56
CA SER A 59 -10.03 4.62 -4.76
C SER A 59 -11.25 5.55 -4.83
N ALA A 60 -12.41 5.09 -4.34
CA ALA A 60 -13.61 5.90 -4.21
C ALA A 60 -13.35 7.15 -3.34
N LYS A 61 -12.85 6.97 -2.11
CA LYS A 61 -12.59 8.08 -1.19
C LYS A 61 -11.41 8.95 -1.60
N PHE A 62 -10.46 8.41 -2.35
CA PHE A 62 -9.32 9.16 -2.86
C PHE A 62 -9.70 10.14 -3.99
N LEU A 63 -10.77 9.85 -4.73
CA LEU A 63 -11.23 10.64 -5.87
C LEU A 63 -12.32 11.66 -5.52
N ASP A 64 -12.90 11.57 -4.32
CA ASP A 64 -13.88 12.51 -3.76
C ASP A 64 -13.20 13.81 -3.27
#